data_AF-A0A1S8WT86-F1
#
_entry.id   AF-A0A1S8WT86-F1
#
_cell.length_a   1.000
_cell.length_b   1.000
_cell.length_c   1.000
_cell.angle_alpha   90.00
_cell.angle_beta   90.00
_cell.angle_gamma   90.00
#
_symmetry.space_group_name_H-M   'P 1'
#
loop_
_entity.id
_entity.type
_entity.pdbx_description
1 polymer ?
#
loop_
_entity_poly.entity_id
_entity_poly.type
_entity_poly.pdbx_seq_one_letter_code
_entity_poly.pdbx_strand_id
1 'polypeptide(L)'
;MADESEETTVSIEDVVKSINEEQAIVMGGIDDRACCSFTKEKDDENVDNQYNHNFSNSYCICQRPYPDEEYEGNEEMIQCGLCEDWFHVETLYKYLNVSYLLDPEDTMEYYLALGEKKAIEIEKEENEALSEALSELPHSVASHIAAGVNYMKETLEEFLKKKHESGC
;
A
#
# COMPACT_ATOMS: atom_id res chain seq x y z
N MET A 1 -50.49 -10.10 -3.94
CA MET A 1 -50.03 -11.49 -3.80
C MET A 1 -49.05 -11.66 -4.94
N ALA A 2 -47.76 -11.55 -4.63
CA ALA A 2 -46.69 -11.49 -5.62
C ALA A 2 -46.42 -12.90 -6.14
N ASP A 3 -46.32 -13.00 -7.46
CA ASP A 3 -45.98 -14.17 -8.25
C ASP A 3 -44.48 -14.44 -8.04
N GLU A 4 -44.15 -15.45 -7.23
CA GLU A 4 -42.78 -15.93 -7.06
C GLU A 4 -42.43 -16.76 -8.30
N SER A 5 -41.83 -16.10 -9.29
CA SER A 5 -41.17 -16.80 -10.40
C SER A 5 -40.05 -17.67 -9.83
N GLU A 6 -40.24 -18.98 -9.89
CA GLU A 6 -39.27 -19.98 -9.47
C GLU A 6 -37.90 -19.71 -10.14
N GLU A 7 -36.93 -19.30 -9.34
CA GLU A 7 -35.54 -19.21 -9.76
C GLU A 7 -35.03 -20.63 -9.99
N THR A 8 -35.02 -21.04 -11.26
CA THR A 8 -34.64 -22.39 -11.68
C THR A 8 -33.13 -22.52 -11.55
N THR A 9 -32.68 -22.97 -10.39
CA THR A 9 -31.28 -23.32 -10.14
C THR A 9 -30.94 -24.58 -10.93
N VAL A 10 -30.12 -24.44 -11.97
CA VAL A 10 -29.61 -25.59 -12.73
C VAL A 10 -28.37 -26.12 -12.02
N SER A 11 -28.41 -27.40 -11.60
CA SER A 11 -27.26 -28.03 -10.96
C SER A 11 -26.16 -28.32 -11.99
N ILE A 12 -24.90 -28.17 -11.59
CA ILE A 12 -23.75 -28.51 -12.45
C ILE A 12 -23.83 -29.98 -12.88
N GLU A 13 -24.35 -30.85 -12.03
CA GLU A 13 -24.53 -32.27 -12.32
C GLU A 13 -25.51 -32.52 -13.47
N ASP A 14 -26.58 -31.74 -13.56
CA ASP A 14 -27.57 -31.85 -14.64
C ASP A 14 -27.04 -31.29 -15.97
N VAL A 15 -26.18 -30.27 -15.90
CA VAL A 15 -25.44 -29.77 -17.07
C VAL A 15 -24.46 -30.82 -17.57
N VAL A 16 -23.66 -31.43 -16.68
CA VAL A 16 -22.69 -32.47 -17.05
C VAL A 16 -23.38 -33.71 -17.66
N LYS A 17 -24.57 -34.08 -17.15
CA LYS A 17 -25.36 -35.20 -17.70
C LYS A 17 -26.01 -34.90 -19.05
N SER A 18 -26.25 -33.62 -19.36
CA SER A 18 -26.91 -33.20 -20.60
C SER A 18 -25.93 -32.88 -21.74
N ILE A 19 -24.64 -32.74 -21.44
CA ILE A 19 -23.58 -32.59 -22.45
C ILE A 19 -23.35 -33.93 -23.14
N ASN A 20 -23.54 -33.95 -24.47
CA ASN A 20 -23.21 -35.11 -25.30
C ASN A 20 -21.70 -35.13 -25.66
N GLU A 21 -21.20 -36.26 -26.17
CA GLU A 21 -19.76 -36.43 -26.47
C GLU A 21 -19.24 -35.40 -27.47
N GLU A 22 -20.08 -34.96 -28.43
CA GLU A 22 -19.73 -33.91 -29.40
C GLU A 22 -19.58 -32.53 -28.73
N GLN A 23 -20.42 -32.20 -27.74
CA GLN A 23 -20.36 -30.93 -27.02
C GLN A 23 -19.27 -30.88 -25.94
N ALA A 24 -18.84 -32.04 -25.43
CA ALA A 24 -17.68 -32.13 -24.54
C ALA A 24 -16.36 -31.77 -25.24
N ILE A 25 -16.27 -31.98 -26.56
CA ILE A 25 -15.08 -31.74 -27.39
C ILE A 25 -14.91 -30.24 -27.72
N VAL A 26 -15.99 -29.45 -27.71
CA VAL A 26 -16.01 -28.07 -28.26
C VAL A 26 -15.33 -27.02 -27.36
N MET A 27 -14.96 -27.33 -26.11
CA MET A 27 -14.31 -26.35 -25.21
C MET A 27 -12.77 -26.35 -25.24
N GLY A 28 -12.13 -26.73 -26.35
CA GLY A 28 -10.68 -26.59 -26.50
C GLY A 28 -10.14 -26.64 -27.93
N GLY A 29 -10.07 -25.49 -28.61
CA GLY A 29 -9.02 -25.12 -29.57
C GLY A 29 -8.91 -25.84 -30.94
N ILE A 30 -9.35 -25.13 -31.98
CA ILE A 30 -8.80 -24.93 -33.34
C ILE A 30 -8.08 -26.14 -34.00
N ASP A 31 -8.77 -26.70 -35.01
CA ASP A 31 -8.33 -27.62 -36.09
C ASP A 31 -8.78 -29.08 -35.94
N ASP A 32 -9.49 -29.59 -36.95
CA ASP A 32 -9.91 -31.00 -37.13
C ASP A 32 -8.73 -32.03 -37.20
N ARG A 33 -7.51 -31.62 -36.84
CA ARG A 33 -6.31 -32.47 -36.76
C ARG A 33 -5.76 -32.65 -35.36
N ALA A 34 -6.23 -31.89 -34.37
CA ALA A 34 -5.89 -32.09 -32.97
C ALA A 34 -7.14 -32.57 -32.24
N CYS A 35 -7.38 -33.89 -32.25
CA CYS A 35 -8.29 -34.46 -31.26
C CYS A 35 -7.69 -34.16 -29.89
N CYS A 36 -8.36 -33.32 -29.10
CA CYS A 36 -7.96 -33.05 -27.74
C CYS A 36 -7.86 -34.40 -27.00
N SER A 37 -6.66 -34.76 -26.54
CA SER A 37 -6.39 -36.01 -25.81
C SER A 37 -6.91 -35.95 -24.37
N PHE A 38 -8.02 -35.23 -24.15
CA PHE A 38 -8.69 -35.15 -22.86
C PHE A 38 -9.41 -36.49 -22.65
N THR A 39 -8.66 -37.48 -22.18
CA THR A 39 -9.19 -38.77 -21.76
C THR A 39 -10.24 -38.53 -20.67
N LYS A 40 -11.39 -39.21 -20.78
CA LYS A 40 -12.45 -39.12 -19.75
C LYS A 40 -11.96 -39.59 -18.38
N GLU A 41 -10.96 -40.45 -18.38
CA GLU A 41 -10.30 -40.98 -17.19
C GLU A 41 -9.10 -40.08 -16.86
N LYS A 42 -9.12 -39.53 -15.64
CA LYS A 42 -7.98 -38.86 -15.01
C LYS A 42 -7.26 -39.90 -14.16
N ASP A 43 -5.93 -39.83 -14.14
CA ASP A 43 -5.16 -40.60 -13.17
C ASP A 43 -5.52 -40.17 -11.74
N ASP A 44 -5.51 -41.11 -10.79
CA ASP A 44 -5.83 -40.86 -9.39
C ASP A 44 -4.85 -39.86 -8.73
N GLU A 45 -3.60 -39.83 -9.23
CA GLU A 45 -2.55 -38.93 -8.78
C GLU A 45 -1.87 -38.24 -9.96
N ASN A 46 -1.70 -36.92 -9.87
CA ASN A 46 -0.88 -36.18 -10.82
C ASN A 46 0.57 -36.15 -10.34
N VAL A 47 1.35 -37.16 -10.73
CA VAL A 47 2.78 -37.28 -10.36
C VAL A 47 3.66 -36.15 -10.91
N ASP A 48 3.17 -35.39 -11.90
CA ASP A 48 3.86 -34.24 -12.47
C ASP A 48 3.57 -32.94 -11.71
N ASN A 49 2.61 -32.93 -10.78
CA ASN A 49 2.36 -31.77 -9.93
C ASN A 49 3.54 -31.52 -8.99
N GLN A 50 4.23 -30.41 -9.22
CA GLN A 50 5.26 -29.91 -8.32
C GLN A 50 4.67 -28.80 -7.47
N TYR A 51 4.51 -29.08 -6.17
CA TYR A 51 4.11 -28.08 -5.20
C TYR A 51 5.34 -27.48 -4.52
N ASN A 52 5.30 -26.19 -4.20
CA ASN A 52 6.33 -25.55 -3.37
C ASN A 52 6.07 -25.84 -1.87
N HIS A 53 6.89 -25.25 -1.00
CA HIS A 53 6.80 -25.47 0.45
C HIS A 53 5.49 -24.96 1.09
N ASN A 54 4.70 -24.15 0.39
CA ASN A 54 3.39 -23.69 0.88
C ASN A 54 2.44 -24.86 1.08
N PHE A 55 2.54 -25.89 0.24
CA PHE A 55 1.79 -27.13 0.42
C PHE A 55 2.16 -27.87 1.71
N SER A 56 3.36 -27.63 2.24
CA SER A 56 3.85 -28.18 3.51
C SER A 56 3.60 -27.24 4.70
N ASN A 57 2.70 -26.25 4.55
CA ASN A 57 2.41 -25.24 5.56
C ASN A 57 3.67 -24.49 6.04
N SER A 58 4.54 -24.14 5.10
CA SER A 58 5.73 -23.33 5.34
C SER A 58 5.77 -22.24 4.29
N TYR A 59 6.09 -21.01 4.69
CA TYR A 59 6.00 -19.84 3.82
C TYR A 59 7.23 -18.96 4.00
N CYS A 60 7.45 -18.09 3.01
CA CYS A 60 8.54 -17.13 2.95
C CYS A 60 9.92 -17.80 2.97
N ILE A 61 10.96 -17.00 2.72
CA ILE A 61 12.36 -17.39 2.88
C ILE A 61 12.72 -17.78 4.33
N CYS A 62 11.89 -17.45 5.32
CA CYS A 62 12.07 -17.86 6.71
C CYS A 62 11.46 -19.24 7.05
N GLN A 63 10.70 -19.85 6.14
CA GLN A 63 10.11 -21.18 6.28
C GLN A 63 9.22 -21.36 7.53
N ARG A 64 8.52 -20.30 7.93
CA ARG A 64 7.59 -20.32 9.08
C ARG A 64 6.20 -20.80 8.65
N PRO A 65 5.45 -21.45 9.55
CA PRO A 65 4.07 -21.83 9.27
C PRO A 65 3.13 -20.62 9.28
N TYR A 66 1.87 -20.83 8.90
CA TYR A 66 0.80 -19.86 9.10
C TYR A 66 -0.47 -20.58 9.56
N PRO A 67 -1.13 -20.14 10.65
CA PRO A 67 -0.70 -19.10 11.59
C PRO A 67 0.57 -19.50 12.38
N ASP A 68 1.41 -18.53 12.75
CA ASP A 68 2.61 -18.75 13.58
C ASP A 68 2.50 -17.97 14.90
N GLU A 69 2.19 -18.67 16.00
CA GLU A 69 2.03 -18.07 17.34
C GLU A 69 3.34 -17.52 17.92
N GLU A 70 4.49 -17.93 17.38
CA GLU A 70 5.83 -17.49 17.83
C GLU A 70 6.38 -16.36 16.94
N TYR A 71 5.58 -15.80 16.05
CA TYR A 71 6.00 -14.72 15.17
C TYR A 71 5.70 -13.34 15.80
N GLU A 72 6.75 -12.60 16.13
CA GLU A 72 6.66 -11.26 16.75
C GLU A 72 6.69 -10.10 15.73
N GLY A 73 6.83 -10.41 14.44
CA GLY A 73 6.91 -9.41 13.36
C GLY A 73 5.54 -9.05 12.78
N ASN A 74 5.53 -8.20 11.74
CA ASN A 74 4.31 -7.91 11.00
C ASN A 74 3.84 -9.15 10.20
N GLU A 75 2.62 -9.62 10.49
CA GLU A 75 1.95 -10.78 9.85
C GLU A 75 1.53 -10.51 8.39
N GLU A 76 1.66 -9.28 7.89
CA GLU A 76 1.37 -8.95 6.50
C GLU A 76 2.32 -9.68 5.54
N MET A 77 1.71 -10.44 4.63
CA MET A 77 2.42 -11.20 3.60
C MET A 77 1.99 -10.76 2.20
N ILE A 78 2.93 -10.81 1.26
CA ILE A 78 2.69 -10.57 -0.17
C ILE A 78 2.89 -11.86 -0.96
N GLN A 79 1.96 -12.15 -1.88
CA GLN A 79 2.08 -13.27 -2.80
C GLN A 79 2.78 -12.85 -4.10
N CYS A 80 3.77 -13.61 -4.53
CA CYS A 80 4.40 -13.44 -5.84
C CYS A 80 3.50 -14.03 -6.93
N GLY A 81 3.13 -13.25 -7.95
CA GLY A 81 2.31 -13.74 -9.07
C GLY A 81 2.99 -14.72 -10.02
N LEU A 82 4.29 -14.99 -9.86
CA LEU A 82 5.04 -15.93 -10.71
C LEU A 82 5.26 -17.29 -10.04
N CYS A 83 5.70 -17.29 -8.78
CA CYS A 83 5.97 -18.54 -8.04
C CYS A 83 4.85 -18.90 -7.06
N GLU A 84 3.79 -18.07 -6.99
CA GLU A 84 2.64 -18.22 -6.09
C GLU A 84 3.01 -18.33 -4.61
N ASP A 85 4.23 -17.91 -4.27
CA ASP A 85 4.79 -18.00 -2.94
C ASP A 85 4.49 -16.75 -2.09
N TRP A 86 4.38 -16.93 -0.78
CA TRP A 86 4.00 -15.92 0.19
C TRP A 86 5.21 -15.46 0.99
N PHE A 87 5.41 -14.15 1.09
CA PHE A 87 6.57 -13.58 1.77
C PHE A 87 6.16 -12.54 2.80
N HIS A 88 6.73 -12.64 4.00
CA HIS A 88 6.70 -11.53 4.97
C HIS A 88 7.37 -10.31 4.34
N VAL A 89 6.67 -9.16 4.34
CA VAL A 89 7.14 -7.93 3.67
C VAL A 89 8.52 -7.51 4.16
N GLU A 90 8.73 -7.51 5.48
CA GLU A 90 10.02 -7.17 6.10
C GLU A 90 11.17 -8.10 5.63
N THR A 91 10.89 -9.40 5.57
CA THR A 91 11.91 -10.40 5.18
C THR A 91 12.25 -10.24 3.71
N LEU A 92 11.25 -10.03 2.85
CA LEU A 92 11.44 -9.79 1.42
C LEU A 92 12.25 -8.51 1.16
N TYR A 93 11.87 -7.39 1.79
CA TYR A 93 12.54 -6.11 1.56
C TYR A 93 13.97 -6.11 2.08
N LYS A 94 14.23 -6.79 3.21
CA LYS A 94 15.60 -7.01 3.70
C LYS A 94 16.42 -7.85 2.74
N TYR A 95 15.85 -8.95 2.21
CA TYR A 95 16.53 -9.80 1.24
C TYR A 95 16.87 -9.07 -0.07
N LEU A 96 15.96 -8.22 -0.55
CA LEU A 96 16.15 -7.38 -1.73
C LEU A 96 16.99 -6.11 -1.47
N ASN A 97 17.45 -5.90 -0.23
CA ASN A 97 18.22 -4.73 0.19
C ASN A 97 17.49 -3.39 -0.05
N VAL A 98 16.18 -3.38 0.18
CA VAL A 98 15.28 -2.21 0.08
C VAL A 98 14.53 -1.94 1.39
N SER A 99 15.12 -2.30 2.53
CA SER A 99 14.51 -2.10 3.86
C SER A 99 14.26 -0.64 4.21
N TYR A 100 14.91 0.31 3.53
CA TYR A 100 14.67 1.75 3.68
C TYR A 100 13.23 2.16 3.31
N LEU A 101 12.51 1.35 2.53
CA LEU A 101 11.09 1.59 2.23
C LEU A 101 10.16 1.40 3.44
N LEU A 102 10.65 0.75 4.50
CA LEU A 102 9.93 0.57 5.76
C LEU A 102 10.38 1.58 6.83
N ASP A 103 11.15 2.59 6.44
CA ASP A 103 11.60 3.61 7.36
C ASP A 103 10.40 4.45 7.82
N PRO A 104 10.05 4.45 9.13
CA PRO A 104 8.96 5.29 9.64
C PRO A 104 9.24 6.79 9.47
N GLU A 105 10.51 7.19 9.29
CA GLU A 105 10.90 8.57 9.04
C GLU A 105 10.69 9.02 7.59
N ASP A 106 10.37 8.10 6.66
CA ASP A 106 10.05 8.44 5.26
C ASP A 106 8.54 8.64 5.02
N THR A 107 7.76 8.77 6.09
CA THR A 107 6.31 9.06 6.00
C THR A 107 6.06 10.56 5.76
N MET A 108 5.01 10.87 5.00
CA MET A 108 4.59 12.27 4.80
C MET A 108 4.32 12.96 6.14
N GLU A 109 3.68 12.23 7.06
CA GLU A 109 3.38 12.69 8.41
C GLU A 109 4.64 13.10 9.17
N TYR A 110 5.70 12.28 9.11
CA TYR A 110 6.98 12.60 9.73
C TYR A 110 7.60 13.87 9.13
N TYR A 111 7.64 13.99 7.80
CA TYR A 111 8.21 15.18 7.14
C TYR A 111 7.44 16.46 7.45
N LEU A 112 6.10 16.41 7.49
CA LEU A 112 5.28 17.57 7.84
C LEU A 112 5.50 18.00 9.29
N ALA A 113 5.53 17.04 10.23
CA ALA A 113 5.81 17.32 11.63
C ALA A 113 7.23 17.90 11.83
N LEU A 114 8.22 17.36 11.11
CA LEU A 114 9.58 17.88 11.11
C LEU A 114 9.62 19.32 10.56
N GLY A 115 8.89 19.59 9.48
CA GLY A 115 8.77 20.92 8.89
C GLY A 115 8.13 21.93 9.84
N GLU A 116 7.03 21.55 10.51
CA GLU A 116 6.35 22.37 11.50
C GLU A 116 7.26 22.67 12.69
N LYS A 117 7.92 21.65 13.25
CA LYS A 117 8.86 21.83 14.36
C LYS A 117 10.00 22.77 13.98
N LYS A 118 10.58 22.62 12.79
CA LYS A 118 11.62 23.52 12.28
C LYS A 118 11.12 24.96 12.13
N ALA A 119 9.90 25.15 11.63
CA ALA A 119 9.31 26.48 11.52
C ALA A 119 9.12 27.15 12.89
N ILE A 120 8.65 26.40 13.89
CA ILE A 120 8.50 26.88 15.28
C ILE A 120 9.86 27.21 15.90
N GLU A 121 10.88 26.37 15.67
CA GLU A 121 12.24 26.60 16.16
C GLU A 121 12.83 27.88 15.57
N ILE A 122 12.70 28.09 14.26
CA ILE A 122 13.16 29.32 13.59
C ILE A 122 12.43 30.54 14.14
N GLU A 123 11.09 30.49 14.26
CA GLU A 123 10.31 31.61 14.81
C GLU A 123 10.71 31.93 16.26
N LYS A 124 11.01 30.91 17.06
CA LYS A 124 11.50 31.09 18.42
C LYS A 124 12.88 31.77 18.44
N GLU A 125 13.81 31.30 17.62
CA GLU A 125 15.16 31.89 17.50
C GLU A 125 15.09 33.35 17.03
N GLU A 126 14.26 33.66 16.05
CA GLU A 126 14.05 35.03 15.54
C GLU A 126 13.46 35.94 16.62
N ASN A 127 12.47 35.47 17.38
CA ASN A 127 11.85 36.24 18.45
C ASN A 127 12.82 36.48 19.62
N GLU A 128 13.64 35.48 19.97
CA GLU A 128 14.68 35.62 20.99
C GLU A 128 15.73 36.66 20.56
N ALA A 129 16.24 36.58 19.33
CA ALA A 129 17.19 37.53 18.78
C ALA A 129 16.62 38.96 18.69
N LEU A 130 15.35 39.09 18.29
CA LEU A 130 14.67 40.39 18.26
C LEU A 130 14.49 40.97 19.67
N SER A 131 14.08 40.14 20.64
CA SER A 131 13.93 40.55 22.04
C SER A 131 15.25 41.03 22.64
N GLU A 132 16.34 40.30 22.36
CA GLU A 132 17.70 40.68 22.77
C GLU A 132 18.09 42.04 22.19
N ALA A 133 17.95 42.24 20.88
CA ALA A 133 18.27 43.51 20.22
C ALA A 133 17.43 44.69 20.73
N LEU A 134 16.15 44.47 21.04
CA LEU A 134 15.26 45.51 21.57
C LEU A 134 15.61 45.90 23.01
N SER A 135 16.21 44.99 23.79
CA SER A 135 16.59 45.26 25.18
C SER A 135 17.70 46.29 25.33
N GLU A 136 18.51 46.50 24.28
CA GLU A 136 19.59 47.49 24.24
C GLU A 136 19.09 48.92 23.97
N LEU A 137 17.81 49.09 23.59
CA LEU A 137 17.25 50.36 23.14
C LEU A 137 16.35 51.03 24.21
N PRO A 138 16.19 52.36 24.18
CA PRO A 138 15.19 53.04 25.00
C PRO A 138 13.78 52.53 24.68
N HIS A 139 12.94 52.36 25.71
CA HIS A 139 11.60 51.78 25.58
C HIS A 139 10.74 52.40 24.46
N SER A 140 10.79 53.73 24.29
CA SER A 140 10.05 54.43 23.23
C SER A 140 10.48 54.04 21.81
N VAL A 141 11.79 53.82 21.62
CA VAL A 141 12.37 53.40 20.33
C VAL A 141 12.09 51.93 20.09
N ALA A 142 12.30 51.08 21.10
CA ALA A 142 12.03 49.64 21.04
C ALA A 142 10.56 49.35 20.67
N SER A 143 9.62 50.08 21.29
CA SER A 143 8.18 49.94 20.99
C SER A 143 7.85 50.29 19.54
N HIS A 144 8.47 51.33 18.97
CA HIS A 144 8.24 51.72 17.58
C HIS A 144 8.79 50.68 16.59
N ILE A 145 9.99 50.15 16.86
CA ILE A 145 10.62 49.13 16.02
C ILE A 145 9.82 47.82 16.07
N ALA A 146 9.41 47.36 17.25
CA ALA A 146 8.60 46.15 17.38
C ALA A 146 7.28 46.24 16.60
N ALA A 147 6.59 47.38 16.68
CA ALA A 147 5.38 47.62 15.89
C ALA A 147 5.65 47.58 14.37
N GLY A 148 6.78 48.16 13.93
CA GLY A 148 7.19 48.13 12.52
C GLY A 148 7.50 46.73 12.01
N VAL A 149 8.18 45.90 12.81
CA VAL A 149 8.50 44.50 12.45
C VAL A 149 7.22 43.68 12.34
N ASN A 150 6.29 43.82 13.29
CA ASN A 150 5.01 43.12 13.25
C ASN A 150 4.20 43.52 12.01
N TYR A 151 4.12 44.82 11.73
CA TYR A 151 3.44 45.32 10.53
C TYR A 151 4.07 44.75 9.25
N MET A 152 5.40 44.70 9.17
CA MET A 152 6.11 44.12 8.03
C MET A 152 5.80 42.63 7.87
N LYS A 153 5.80 41.85 8.97
CA LYS A 153 5.46 40.42 8.98
C LYS A 153 4.04 40.20 8.44
N GLU A 154 3.05 40.90 8.99
CA GLU A 154 1.65 40.81 8.55
C GLU A 154 1.48 41.17 7.06
N THR A 155 2.12 42.25 6.62
CA THR A 155 2.01 42.72 5.22
C THR A 155 2.67 41.72 4.25
N LEU A 156 3.79 41.11 4.64
CA LEU A 156 4.46 40.08 3.84
C LEU A 156 3.64 38.80 3.76
N GLU A 157 3.04 38.37 4.88
CA GLU A 157 2.14 37.22 4.90
C GLU A 157 0.94 37.42 3.97
N GLU A 158 0.31 38.60 4.01
CA GLU A 158 -0.79 38.95 3.11
C GLU A 158 -0.34 38.94 1.65
N PHE A 159 0.82 39.53 1.34
CA PHE A 159 1.38 39.56 0.00
C PHE A 159 1.64 38.15 -0.57
N LEU A 160 2.24 37.27 0.23
CA LEU A 160 2.54 35.89 -0.17
C LEU A 160 1.26 35.05 -0.36
N LYS A 161 0.26 35.21 0.53
CA LYS A 161 -1.05 34.55 0.40
C LYS A 161 -1.79 35.01 -0.87
N LYS A 162 -1.80 36.31 -1.13
CA LYS A 162 -2.44 36.87 -2.33
C LYS A 162 -1.84 36.34 -3.63
N LYS A 163 -0.52 36.13 -3.69
CA LYS A 163 0.16 35.55 -4.87
C LYS A 163 -0.25 34.08 -5.10
N HIS A 164 -0.49 33.32 -4.04
CA HIS A 164 -0.97 31.94 -4.12
C HIS A 164 -2.42 31.87 -4.63
N GLU A 165 -3.28 32.80 -4.23
CA GLU A 165 -4.69 32.87 -4.65
C GLU A 165 -4.88 33.43 -6.07
N SER A 166 -3.96 34.30 -6.52
CA SER A 166 -3.99 34.91 -7.86
C SER A 166 -3.41 34.01 -8.95
N GLY A 167 -3.53 32.69 -8.77
CA GLY A 167 -2.84 31.63 -9.50
C GLY A 167 -2.57 31.91 -10.98
N CYS A 168 -1.30 31.72 -11.34
CA CYS A 168 -0.98 30.98 -12.56
C CYS A 168 -1.38 29.51 -12.33
#